data_AF-A0A165NBY3-F1
#
_entry.id   AF-A0A165NBY3-F1
#
_cell.length_a   1.000
_cell.length_b   1.000
_cell.length_c   1.000
_cell.angle_alpha   90.00
_cell.angle_beta   90.00
_cell.angle_gamma   90.00
#
_symmetry.space_group_name_H-M   'P 1'
#
loop_
_entity.id
_entity.type
_entity.pdbx_description
1 polymer ?
#
loop_
_entity_poly.entity_id
_entity_poly.type
_entity_poly.pdbx_seq_one_letter_code
_entity_poly.pdbx_strand_id
1 'polypeptide(L)'
;MSKEIETPIPEIDQNKLLFGTIRFNEGTFALVDGQMPSLYFAGKHKSITRLRPLHKSGLGIFRNEKPKLLLFVGNPDTALSPQDNMDQNNIAAFLPLGEKQTIAADLSNLIEKSIRIDTADIVKNTVYPGKKGIFFVDEGDLSGTFFYLHNSENGEAVYMPVKLSEEFMGERKFHYGHTLILPDLVVHHYNTYLKGYLKQLLKIGQAKQFFPIPSSKHQKVKARIVWSEREYYPYSMVGSEQGTVLKNWIKSFVTEPPSDKPKKL
;
A
#
# COMPACT_ATOMS: atom_id res chain seq x y z
N MET A 1 -15.05 17.43 1.43
CA MET A 1 -15.20 16.35 0.43
C MET A 1 -14.24 16.66 -0.71
N SER A 2 -13.26 15.80 -0.95
CA SER A 2 -12.37 15.87 -2.12
C SER A 2 -13.22 15.70 -3.39
N LYS A 3 -12.92 16.49 -4.43
CA LYS A 3 -13.62 16.38 -5.72
C LYS A 3 -13.16 15.11 -6.42
N GLU A 4 -14.10 14.31 -6.93
CA GLU A 4 -13.79 13.15 -7.78
C GLU A 4 -13.09 13.61 -9.07
N ILE A 5 -12.02 12.91 -9.45
CA ILE A 5 -11.24 13.21 -10.65
C ILE A 5 -11.22 11.97 -11.53
N GLU A 6 -11.63 12.11 -12.78
CA GLU A 6 -11.52 11.03 -13.76
C GLU A 6 -10.07 10.81 -14.17
N THR A 7 -9.76 9.57 -14.56
CA THR A 7 -8.48 9.26 -15.21
C THR A 7 -8.31 10.04 -16.54
N PRO A 8 -7.09 10.42 -16.92
CA PRO A 8 -5.83 10.09 -16.27
C PRO A 8 -5.57 10.86 -14.96
N ILE A 9 -4.88 10.23 -14.02
CA ILE A 9 -4.38 10.84 -12.78
C ILE A 9 -2.85 10.90 -12.89
N PRO A 10 -2.25 11.97 -13.45
CA PRO A 10 -0.83 11.99 -13.85
C PRO A 10 0.17 11.85 -12.69
N GLU A 11 -0.32 11.84 -11.46
CA GLU A 11 0.46 11.58 -10.26
C GLU A 11 0.78 10.08 -10.11
N ILE A 12 -0.06 9.20 -10.66
CA ILE A 12 0.17 7.75 -10.71
C ILE A 12 1.17 7.46 -11.84
N ASP A 13 2.43 7.70 -11.54
CA ASP A 13 3.59 7.49 -12.40
C ASP A 13 4.71 6.84 -11.58
N GLN A 14 5.46 5.92 -12.19
CA GLN A 14 6.50 5.19 -11.46
C GLN A 14 7.58 6.12 -10.89
N ASN A 15 7.94 7.21 -11.58
CA ASN A 15 8.92 8.18 -11.09
C ASN A 15 8.42 9.01 -9.91
N LYS A 16 7.12 8.91 -9.59
CA LYS A 16 6.49 9.56 -8.45
C LYS A 16 6.16 8.57 -7.34
N LEU A 17 6.50 7.29 -7.48
CA LEU A 17 6.28 6.28 -6.45
C LEU A 17 7.18 6.58 -5.25
N LEU A 18 6.57 6.90 -4.10
CA LEU A 18 7.27 7.22 -2.86
C LEU A 18 7.64 5.97 -2.08
N PHE A 19 6.69 5.04 -1.97
CA PHE A 19 6.80 3.75 -1.28
C PHE A 19 5.53 2.94 -1.54
N GLY A 20 5.50 1.71 -1.02
CA GLY A 20 4.30 0.91 -0.95
C GLY A 20 4.04 0.38 0.45
N THR A 21 2.91 -0.30 0.60
CA THR A 21 2.63 -1.04 1.84
C THR A 21 2.05 -2.42 1.55
N ILE A 22 2.53 -3.44 2.26
CA ILE A 22 2.11 -4.85 2.09
C ILE A 22 1.91 -5.54 3.45
N ARG A 23 1.17 -6.66 3.50
CA ARG A 23 1.07 -7.48 4.70
C ARG A 23 2.03 -8.66 4.58
N PHE A 24 2.58 -9.03 5.71
CA PHE A 24 3.31 -10.28 5.89
C PHE A 24 2.47 -11.24 6.72
N ASN A 25 2.69 -12.54 6.54
CA ASN A 25 2.27 -13.54 7.49
C ASN A 25 3.07 -13.34 8.78
N GLU A 26 2.37 -13.08 9.87
CA GLU A 26 2.97 -12.94 11.19
C GLU A 26 3.65 -14.27 11.57
N GLY A 27 4.92 -14.21 11.98
CA GLY A 27 5.73 -15.38 12.36
C GLY A 27 6.64 -15.94 11.26
N THR A 28 6.24 -15.91 9.98
CA THR A 28 7.12 -16.35 8.88
C THR A 28 7.74 -15.20 8.09
N PHE A 29 7.18 -14.00 8.22
CA PHE A 29 7.46 -12.84 7.38
C PHE A 29 7.28 -13.10 5.88
N ALA A 30 6.68 -14.23 5.51
CA ALA A 30 6.34 -14.52 4.14
C ALA A 30 5.26 -13.55 3.67
N LEU A 31 5.41 -13.05 2.45
CA LEU A 31 4.38 -12.24 1.79
C LEU A 31 3.07 -13.04 1.72
N VAL A 32 1.94 -12.39 2.04
CA VAL A 32 0.63 -13.02 1.91
C VAL A 32 0.37 -13.27 0.42
N ASP A 33 0.16 -14.54 0.05
CA ASP A 33 0.02 -14.92 -1.35
C ASP A 33 -1.09 -14.14 -2.05
N GLY A 34 -0.78 -13.68 -3.25
CA GLY A 34 -1.70 -12.94 -4.08
C GLY A 34 -2.07 -11.55 -3.57
N GLN A 35 -1.48 -11.04 -2.50
CA GLN A 35 -1.65 -9.64 -2.08
C GLN A 35 -0.97 -8.69 -3.07
N MET A 36 -1.62 -7.57 -3.35
CA MET A 36 -1.03 -6.47 -4.12
C MET A 36 -0.64 -5.33 -3.18
N PRO A 37 0.62 -4.86 -3.17
CA PRO A 37 1.01 -3.70 -2.39
C PRO A 37 0.13 -2.49 -2.72
N SER A 38 -0.31 -1.74 -1.69
CA SER A 38 -0.80 -0.38 -1.91
C SER A 38 0.36 0.51 -2.34
N LEU A 39 0.10 1.45 -3.24
CA LEU A 39 1.10 2.30 -3.87
C LEU A 39 0.85 3.75 -3.47
N TYR A 40 1.88 4.46 -3.04
CA TYR A 40 1.78 5.86 -2.63
C TYR A 40 2.59 6.73 -3.58
N PHE A 41 1.91 7.66 -4.23
CA PHE A 41 2.48 8.53 -5.24
C PHE A 41 2.52 9.97 -4.78
N ALA A 42 3.59 10.64 -5.17
CA ALA A 42 3.83 12.04 -4.92
C ALA A 42 2.93 12.92 -5.81
N GLY A 43 1.95 13.61 -5.21
CA GLY A 43 0.95 14.41 -5.92
C GLY A 43 1.27 15.91 -6.09
N LYS A 44 0.33 16.72 -6.60
CA LYS A 44 0.52 18.18 -6.67
C LYS A 44 0.31 18.85 -5.31
N HIS A 45 0.89 20.04 -5.09
CA HIS A 45 0.67 20.85 -3.87
C HIS A 45 0.80 20.08 -2.54
N LYS A 46 1.84 19.23 -2.43
CA LYS A 46 2.12 18.39 -1.25
C LYS A 46 1.14 17.24 -1.01
N SER A 47 0.21 16.99 -1.93
CA SER A 47 -0.71 15.86 -1.83
C SER A 47 0.00 14.52 -2.02
N ILE A 48 -0.63 13.46 -1.51
CA ILE A 48 -0.27 12.08 -1.80
C ILE A 48 -1.47 11.41 -2.46
N THR A 49 -1.21 10.63 -3.50
CA THR A 49 -2.21 9.77 -4.12
C THR A 49 -1.92 8.33 -3.74
N ARG A 50 -2.83 7.70 -2.99
CA ARG A 50 -2.79 6.29 -2.65
C ARG A 50 -3.62 5.49 -3.64
N LEU A 51 -2.98 4.55 -4.34
CA LEU A 51 -3.64 3.52 -5.14
C LEU A 51 -3.67 2.22 -4.35
N ARG A 52 -4.86 1.70 -4.08
CA ARG A 52 -5.10 0.49 -3.29
C ARG A 52 -5.68 -0.60 -4.19
N PRO A 53 -4.83 -1.45 -4.81
CA PRO A 53 -5.23 -2.41 -5.84
C PRO A 53 -5.98 -3.64 -5.33
N LEU A 54 -5.75 -4.06 -4.09
CA LEU A 54 -6.44 -5.20 -3.50
C LEU A 54 -6.80 -4.92 -2.03
N HIS A 55 -8.10 -4.74 -1.76
CA HIS A 55 -8.64 -4.51 -0.41
C HIS A 55 -10.05 -5.12 -0.30
N LYS A 56 -10.52 -5.40 0.92
CA LYS A 56 -11.91 -5.85 1.16
C LYS A 56 -12.94 -4.88 0.56
N SER A 57 -12.65 -3.58 0.55
CA SER A 57 -13.54 -2.59 -0.07
C SER A 57 -13.34 -2.43 -1.58
N GLY A 58 -12.48 -3.24 -2.20
CA GLY A 58 -12.22 -3.20 -3.64
C GLY A 58 -10.96 -2.41 -4.04
N LEU A 59 -10.84 -2.13 -5.34
CA LEU A 59 -9.84 -1.17 -5.86
C LEU A 59 -10.22 0.23 -5.38
N GLY A 60 -9.27 1.01 -4.88
CA GLY A 60 -9.49 2.42 -4.54
C GLY A 60 -8.36 3.33 -4.97
N ILE A 61 -8.69 4.59 -5.23
CA ILE A 61 -7.72 5.65 -5.49
C ILE A 61 -8.12 6.82 -4.59
N PHE A 62 -7.23 7.22 -3.70
CA PHE A 62 -7.51 8.25 -2.69
C PHE A 62 -6.44 9.33 -2.73
N ARG A 63 -6.87 10.58 -2.75
CA ARG A 63 -6.03 11.76 -2.79
C ARG A 63 -6.17 12.50 -1.48
N ASN A 64 -5.05 12.62 -0.79
CA ASN A 64 -4.98 13.36 0.45
C ASN A 64 -4.09 14.59 0.25
N GLU A 65 -4.66 15.78 0.38
CA GLU A 65 -3.94 17.05 0.19
C GLU A 65 -3.04 17.41 1.38
N LYS A 66 -3.36 16.89 2.57
CA LYS A 66 -2.61 17.12 3.81
C LYS A 66 -2.42 15.79 4.54
N PRO A 67 -1.76 14.81 3.89
CA PRO A 67 -1.58 13.52 4.50
C PRO A 67 -0.69 13.66 5.72
N LYS A 68 -1.13 13.06 6.83
CA LYS A 68 -0.29 12.80 7.97
C LYS A 68 0.02 11.32 7.97
N LEU A 69 1.25 11.01 7.59
CA LEU A 69 1.75 9.66 7.50
C LEU A 69 2.59 9.37 8.74
N LEU A 70 2.31 8.25 9.38
CA LEU A 70 2.89 7.88 10.66
C LEU A 70 3.48 6.48 10.52
N LEU A 71 4.78 6.33 10.74
CA LEU A 71 5.38 5.02 10.92
C LEU A 71 5.27 4.61 12.39
N PHE A 72 4.84 3.37 12.60
CA PHE A 72 4.69 2.82 13.94
C PHE A 72 5.09 1.34 13.98
N VAL A 73 5.33 0.86 15.18
CA VAL A 73 5.61 -0.55 15.48
C VAL A 73 4.69 -0.95 16.61
N GLY A 74 4.01 -2.08 16.51
CA GLY A 74 3.12 -2.59 17.56
C GLY A 74 1.71 -2.89 17.07
N ASN A 75 0.80 -3.04 18.03
CA ASN A 75 -0.59 -3.40 17.83
C ASN A 75 -1.47 -2.28 18.42
N PRO A 76 -1.67 -1.19 17.66
CA PRO A 76 -2.43 -0.05 18.13
C PRO A 76 -3.89 -0.44 18.39
N ASP A 77 -4.45 0.07 19.48
CA ASP A 77 -5.88 0.08 19.70
C ASP A 77 -6.53 1.09 18.75
N THR A 78 -7.39 0.59 17.86
CA THR A 78 -8.09 1.42 16.87
C THR A 78 -9.16 2.34 17.43
N ALA A 79 -9.56 2.13 18.69
CA ALA A 79 -10.46 3.04 19.39
C ALA A 79 -9.74 4.30 19.90
N LEU A 80 -8.41 4.26 19.93
CA LEU A 80 -7.55 5.32 20.46
C LEU A 80 -6.95 6.17 19.35
N SER A 81 -6.63 7.43 19.69
CA SER A 81 -5.85 8.28 18.81
C SER A 81 -4.40 7.77 18.68
N PRO A 82 -3.63 8.25 17.70
CA PRO A 82 -2.20 7.94 17.64
C PRO A 82 -1.46 8.29 18.93
N GLN A 83 -1.73 9.47 19.52
CA GLN A 83 -1.07 9.89 20.76
C GLN A 83 -1.45 9.00 21.95
N ASP A 84 -2.72 8.66 22.10
CA ASP A 84 -3.16 7.78 23.19
C ASP A 84 -2.53 6.38 23.08
N ASN A 85 -2.31 5.89 21.85
CA ASN A 85 -1.56 4.65 21.63
C ASN A 85 -0.09 4.75 22.05
N MET A 86 0.56 5.93 21.93
CA MET A 86 1.90 6.16 22.50
C MET A 86 1.85 6.06 24.01
N ASP A 87 0.94 6.82 24.60
CA ASP A 87 0.90 7.03 26.04
C ASP A 87 0.56 5.71 26.77
N GLN A 88 -0.17 4.81 26.11
CA GLN A 88 -0.48 3.46 26.60
C GLN A 88 0.53 2.39 26.20
N ASN A 89 1.64 2.74 25.53
CA ASN A 89 2.66 1.80 25.03
C ASN A 89 2.13 0.73 24.04
N ASN A 90 0.98 0.96 23.40
CA ASN A 90 0.46 0.06 22.36
C ASN A 90 1.36 0.05 21.11
N ILE A 91 2.19 1.08 20.96
CA ILE A 91 3.16 1.22 19.87
C ILE A 91 4.52 1.71 20.37
N ALA A 92 5.57 1.09 19.84
CA ALA A 92 6.93 1.19 20.34
C ALA A 92 7.74 2.36 19.74
N ALA A 93 7.31 2.92 18.61
CA ALA A 93 7.99 4.04 17.96
C ALA A 93 7.01 4.86 17.12
N PHE A 94 7.31 6.16 16.98
CA PHE A 94 6.60 7.10 16.11
C PHE A 94 7.57 7.87 15.25
N LEU A 95 7.35 7.83 13.94
CA LEU A 95 8.04 8.72 13.01
C LEU A 95 7.00 9.33 12.07
N PRO A 96 6.68 10.63 12.22
CA PRO A 96 5.93 11.32 11.18
C PRO A 96 6.80 11.35 9.92
N LEU A 97 6.25 10.89 8.81
CA LEU A 97 6.82 11.25 7.51
C LEU A 97 6.34 12.67 7.21
N GLY A 98 7.27 13.55 6.84
CA GLY A 98 6.94 14.94 6.56
C GLY A 98 6.13 15.11 5.28
N GLU A 99 6.09 16.33 4.77
CA GLU A 99 5.37 16.62 3.53
C GLU A 99 6.01 15.91 2.33
N LYS A 100 5.28 15.83 1.19
CA LYS A 100 5.75 15.18 -0.05
C LYS A 100 7.24 15.36 -0.37
N GLN A 101 7.77 16.59 -0.23
CA GLN A 101 9.15 16.93 -0.56
C GLN A 101 10.18 16.31 0.38
N THR A 102 9.79 16.01 1.62
CA THR A 102 10.69 15.45 2.63
C THR A 102 10.55 13.94 2.72
N ILE A 103 9.43 13.31 2.34
CA ILE A 103 9.23 11.86 2.51
C ILE A 103 10.42 11.02 2.01
N ALA A 104 10.91 11.29 0.79
CA ALA A 104 12.06 10.56 0.25
C ALA A 104 13.34 10.79 1.07
N ALA A 105 13.55 12.02 1.55
CA ALA A 105 14.66 12.38 2.42
C ALA A 105 14.50 11.78 3.83
N ASP A 106 13.29 11.75 4.37
CA ASP A 106 12.94 11.18 5.68
C ASP A 106 13.17 9.67 5.67
N LEU A 107 12.76 8.99 4.60
CA LEU A 107 13.07 7.57 4.39
C LEU A 107 14.57 7.34 4.21
N SER A 108 15.28 8.19 3.46
CA SER A 108 16.74 8.08 3.30
C SER A 108 17.46 8.26 4.65
N ASN A 109 17.08 9.28 5.41
CA ASN A 109 17.60 9.53 6.76
C ASN A 109 17.28 8.36 7.70
N LEU A 110 16.11 7.74 7.57
CA LEU A 110 15.75 6.55 8.34
C LEU A 110 16.66 5.37 7.99
N ILE A 111 16.93 5.14 6.70
CA ILE A 111 17.86 4.11 6.21
C ILE A 111 19.27 4.34 6.76
N GLU A 112 19.76 5.58 6.75
CA GLU A 112 21.09 5.93 7.27
C GLU A 112 21.22 5.71 8.78
N LYS A 113 20.16 5.99 9.54
CA LYS A 113 20.13 5.83 11.00
C LYS A 113 19.81 4.41 11.46
N SER A 114 19.33 3.55 10.56
CA SER A 114 18.92 2.19 10.88
C SER A 114 20.11 1.23 10.91
N ILE A 115 20.02 0.23 11.78
CA ILE A 115 20.98 -0.88 11.82
C ILE A 115 20.71 -1.80 10.63
N ARG A 116 21.74 -2.17 9.88
CA ARG A 116 21.61 -3.12 8.77
C ARG A 116 21.47 -4.55 9.26
N ILE A 117 20.64 -5.32 8.56
CA ILE A 117 20.33 -6.71 8.91
C ILE A 117 19.91 -7.50 7.66
N ASP A 118 20.22 -8.79 7.64
CA ASP A 118 19.78 -9.71 6.59
C ASP A 118 18.36 -10.25 6.88
N THR A 119 17.59 -10.53 5.83
CA THR A 119 16.31 -11.24 5.91
C THR A 119 16.38 -12.52 6.77
N ALA A 120 17.44 -13.31 6.63
CA ALA A 120 17.67 -14.56 7.36
C ALA A 120 17.74 -14.35 8.88
N ASP A 121 18.32 -13.24 9.34
CA ASP A 121 18.39 -12.93 10.77
C ASP A 121 17.02 -12.52 11.32
N ILE A 122 16.23 -11.79 10.54
CA ILE A 122 14.84 -11.46 10.87
C ILE A 122 14.02 -12.75 11.00
N VAL A 123 14.09 -13.64 10.00
CA VAL A 123 13.32 -14.89 9.98
C VAL A 123 13.73 -15.86 11.09
N LYS A 124 15.02 -15.94 11.42
CA LYS A 124 15.53 -16.74 12.54
C LYS A 124 15.35 -16.06 13.90
N ASN A 125 14.85 -14.82 13.92
CA ASN A 125 14.78 -13.97 15.10
C ASN A 125 16.12 -13.88 15.85
N THR A 126 17.22 -13.68 15.12
CA THR A 126 18.56 -13.59 15.70
C THR A 126 18.72 -12.24 16.38
N VAL A 127 18.63 -12.26 17.71
CA VAL A 127 18.67 -11.05 18.54
C VAL A 127 20.10 -10.53 18.63
N TYR A 128 20.32 -9.27 18.26
CA TYR A 128 21.60 -8.59 18.44
C TYR A 128 21.67 -7.92 19.82
N PRO A 129 22.49 -8.43 20.76
CA PRO A 129 22.56 -7.89 22.12
C PRO A 129 22.98 -6.42 22.12
N GLY A 130 22.32 -5.59 22.94
CA GLY A 130 22.65 -4.18 23.13
C GLY A 130 22.21 -3.24 22.00
N LYS A 131 21.61 -3.75 20.92
CA LYS A 131 21.10 -2.93 19.81
C LYS A 131 19.58 -2.75 19.93
N LYS A 132 19.15 -1.63 20.52
CA LYS A 132 17.76 -1.14 20.45
C LYS A 132 17.65 -0.13 19.33
N GLY A 133 16.68 -0.29 18.45
CA GLY A 133 16.45 0.67 17.36
C GLY A 133 15.69 0.06 16.19
N ILE A 134 15.62 0.85 15.12
CA ILE A 134 15.06 0.44 13.84
C ILE A 134 16.17 -0.26 13.05
N PHE A 135 15.81 -1.41 12.49
CA PHE A 135 16.62 -2.20 11.61
C PHE A 135 16.11 -2.03 10.19
N PHE A 136 17.03 -1.86 9.24
CA PHE A 136 16.73 -1.81 7.82
C PHE A 136 17.28 -3.06 7.16
N VAL A 137 16.40 -3.79 6.47
CA VAL A 137 16.81 -4.98 5.73
C VAL A 137 17.37 -4.53 4.38
N ASP A 138 18.66 -4.76 4.14
CA ASP A 138 19.31 -4.44 2.87
C ASP A 138 19.60 -5.68 2.01
N GLU A 139 19.52 -6.89 2.55
CA GLU A 139 19.76 -8.14 1.82
C GLU A 139 18.61 -9.17 1.97
N GLY A 140 18.36 -9.94 0.90
CA GLY A 140 17.34 -10.99 0.80
C GLY A 140 15.94 -10.52 0.39
N ASP A 141 14.96 -11.42 0.52
CA ASP A 141 13.58 -11.23 0.03
C ASP A 141 12.81 -10.08 0.69
N LEU A 142 13.25 -9.63 1.87
CA LEU A 142 12.68 -8.50 2.59
C LEU A 142 13.48 -7.20 2.40
N SER A 143 14.50 -7.17 1.53
CA SER A 143 15.32 -5.98 1.28
C SER A 143 14.46 -4.77 0.90
N GLY A 144 14.62 -3.65 1.61
CA GLY A 144 13.76 -2.47 1.48
C GLY A 144 12.63 -2.38 2.50
N THR A 145 12.68 -3.16 3.59
CA THR A 145 11.75 -3.10 4.73
C THR A 145 12.45 -2.58 5.98
N PHE A 146 11.65 -2.16 6.97
CA PHE A 146 12.12 -1.77 8.29
C PHE A 146 11.47 -2.63 9.37
N PHE A 147 12.26 -2.98 10.38
CA PHE A 147 11.84 -3.71 11.56
C PHE A 147 12.28 -2.99 12.82
N TYR A 148 11.66 -3.32 13.94
CA TYR A 148 12.07 -2.87 15.25
C TYR A 148 12.13 -4.07 16.18
N LEU A 149 13.20 -4.13 16.98
CA LEU A 149 13.36 -5.19 17.97
C LEU A 149 12.58 -4.82 19.22
N HIS A 150 11.44 -5.47 19.41
CA HIS A 150 10.54 -5.28 20.55
C HIS A 150 10.72 -6.43 21.55
N ASN A 151 10.65 -6.16 22.84
CA ASN A 151 10.60 -7.21 23.85
C ASN A 151 9.13 -7.53 24.12
N SER A 152 8.70 -8.75 23.80
CA SER A 152 7.35 -9.23 24.08
C SER A 152 7.07 -9.28 25.58
N GLU A 153 5.80 -9.50 25.94
CA GLU A 153 5.36 -9.60 27.34
C GLU A 153 6.07 -10.70 28.13
N ASN A 154 6.45 -11.79 27.45
CA ASN A 154 7.24 -12.90 27.98
C ASN A 154 8.76 -12.62 28.02
N GLY A 155 9.20 -11.41 27.68
CA GLY A 155 10.59 -10.97 27.76
C GLY A 155 11.47 -11.40 26.58
N GLU A 156 10.89 -12.06 25.56
CA GLU A 156 11.61 -12.46 24.35
C GLU A 156 11.72 -11.28 23.39
N ALA A 157 12.92 -11.05 22.84
CA ALA A 157 13.09 -10.02 21.83
C ALA A 157 12.63 -10.56 20.47
N VAL A 158 11.70 -9.85 19.82
CA VAL A 158 11.07 -10.22 18.55
C VAL A 158 11.13 -9.05 17.58
N TYR A 159 11.48 -9.34 16.33
CA TYR A 159 11.39 -8.36 15.25
C TYR A 159 9.94 -8.10 14.84
N MET A 160 9.54 -6.83 14.92
CA MET A 160 8.22 -6.39 14.47
C MET A 160 8.38 -5.46 13.25
N PRO A 161 7.60 -5.67 12.18
CA PRO A 161 7.67 -4.82 11.00
C PRO A 161 7.18 -3.40 11.31
N VAL A 162 7.84 -2.41 10.74
CA VAL A 162 7.39 -1.02 10.78
C VAL A 162 6.21 -0.86 9.82
N LYS A 163 5.07 -0.45 10.38
CA LYS A 163 3.80 -0.27 9.67
C LYS A 163 3.55 1.21 9.41
N LEU A 164 2.80 1.52 8.35
CA LEU A 164 2.39 2.88 7.99
C LEU A 164 0.92 3.12 8.32
N SER A 165 0.62 4.09 9.17
CA SER A 165 -0.72 4.64 9.37
C SER A 165 -0.89 5.93 8.58
N GLU A 166 -2.12 6.17 8.13
CA GLU A 166 -2.56 7.42 7.51
C GLU A 166 -3.64 8.01 8.41
N GLU A 167 -3.38 9.19 8.99
CA GLU A 167 -4.39 9.90 9.78
C GLU A 167 -5.29 10.69 8.83
N PHE A 168 -6.56 10.27 8.74
CA PHE A 168 -7.59 11.03 8.03
C PHE A 168 -8.12 12.10 8.98
N MET A 169 -7.93 13.38 8.61
CA MET A 169 -8.35 14.50 9.45
C MET A 169 -9.84 14.38 9.82
N GLY A 170 -10.12 14.14 11.11
CA GLY A 170 -11.46 14.14 11.68
C GLY A 170 -11.96 12.78 12.17
N GLU A 171 -11.34 11.67 11.77
CA GLU A 171 -11.67 10.35 12.33
C GLU A 171 -10.69 10.00 13.45
N ARG A 172 -11.18 9.88 14.70
CA ARG A 172 -10.39 9.47 15.87
C ARG A 172 -9.89 8.02 15.82
N LYS A 173 -9.99 7.34 14.67
CA LYS A 173 -9.75 5.90 14.55
C LYS A 173 -8.41 5.64 13.89
N PHE A 174 -7.56 4.89 14.56
CA PHE A 174 -6.31 4.42 13.99
C PHE A 174 -6.60 3.36 12.91
N HIS A 175 -6.22 3.62 11.66
CA HIS A 175 -6.32 2.60 10.61
C HIS A 175 -5.08 1.69 10.67
N TYR A 176 -5.29 0.38 10.80
CA TYR A 176 -4.19 -0.59 10.80
C TYR A 176 -3.32 -0.45 9.55
N GLY A 177 -2.11 0.02 9.76
CA GLY A 177 -1.11 0.11 8.73
C GLY A 177 -0.68 -1.25 8.21
N HIS A 178 -0.34 -1.29 6.92
CA HIS A 178 0.42 -2.38 6.34
C HIS A 178 1.92 -2.06 6.50
N THR A 179 2.78 -3.07 6.41
CA THR A 179 4.23 -2.88 6.49
C THR A 179 4.69 -1.94 5.38
N LEU A 180 5.49 -0.94 5.74
CA LEU A 180 6.14 -0.05 4.78
C LEU A 180 7.17 -0.83 3.96
N ILE A 181 7.16 -0.65 2.64
CA ILE A 181 8.18 -1.17 1.73
C ILE A 181 8.67 -0.08 0.78
N LEU A 182 9.98 -0.02 0.56
CA LEU A 182 10.59 0.95 -0.35
C LEU A 182 10.19 0.72 -1.82
N PRO A 183 10.27 1.76 -2.68
CA PRO A 183 9.88 1.67 -4.09
C PRO A 183 10.51 0.50 -4.86
N ASP A 184 11.79 0.22 -4.64
CA ASP A 184 12.48 -0.84 -5.36
C ASP A 184 11.91 -2.22 -5.04
N LEU A 185 11.61 -2.49 -3.75
CA LEU A 185 10.96 -3.73 -3.33
C LEU A 185 9.54 -3.82 -3.89
N VAL A 186 8.79 -2.72 -3.96
CA VAL A 186 7.47 -2.69 -4.61
C VAL A 186 7.60 -3.13 -6.07
N VAL A 187 8.49 -2.50 -6.83
CA VAL A 187 8.69 -2.79 -8.25
C VAL A 187 9.15 -4.22 -8.44
N HIS A 188 10.12 -4.68 -7.66
CA HIS A 188 10.59 -6.06 -7.68
C HIS A 188 9.43 -7.03 -7.43
N HIS A 189 8.66 -6.82 -6.36
CA HIS A 189 7.54 -7.68 -6.00
C HIS A 189 6.51 -7.79 -7.12
N TYR A 190 6.12 -6.66 -7.73
CA TYR A 190 5.20 -6.68 -8.86
C TYR A 190 5.78 -7.40 -10.07
N ASN A 191 7.07 -7.23 -10.37
CA ASN A 191 7.70 -7.86 -11.54
C ASN A 191 7.92 -9.37 -11.35
N THR A 192 8.17 -9.80 -10.12
CA THR A 192 8.43 -11.21 -9.80
C THR A 192 7.12 -11.99 -9.65
N TYR A 193 6.19 -11.52 -8.82
CA TYR A 193 5.01 -12.27 -8.40
C TYR A 193 3.71 -11.83 -9.08
N LEU A 194 3.63 -10.56 -9.53
CA LEU A 194 2.43 -9.96 -10.10
C LEU A 194 2.68 -9.45 -11.53
N LYS A 195 3.29 -10.29 -12.35
CA LYS A 195 3.72 -9.95 -13.72
C LYS A 195 2.63 -9.23 -14.51
N GLY A 196 2.96 -8.01 -14.96
CA GLY A 196 2.10 -7.15 -15.78
C GLY A 196 1.11 -6.27 -15.01
N TYR A 197 0.86 -6.53 -13.71
CA TYR A 197 -0.10 -5.74 -12.94
C TYR A 197 0.37 -4.30 -12.70
N LEU A 198 1.64 -4.09 -12.32
CA LEU A 198 2.15 -2.73 -12.10
C LEU A 198 2.04 -1.87 -13.35
N LYS A 199 2.49 -2.38 -14.51
CA LYS A 199 2.36 -1.69 -15.79
C LYS A 199 0.92 -1.29 -16.08
N GLN A 200 -0.03 -2.19 -15.80
CA GLN A 200 -1.43 -1.94 -16.07
C GLN A 200 -2.06 -0.93 -15.09
N LEU A 201 -1.67 -0.98 -13.80
CA LEU A 201 -2.05 0.01 -12.80
C LEU A 201 -1.53 1.41 -13.14
N LEU A 202 -0.29 1.51 -13.65
CA LEU A 202 0.31 2.80 -14.04
C LEU A 202 -0.39 3.47 -15.23
N LYS A 203 -1.15 2.72 -16.06
CA LYS A 203 -1.96 3.32 -17.14
C LYS A 203 -3.04 4.27 -16.63
N ILE A 204 -3.46 4.13 -15.36
CA ILE A 204 -4.37 5.07 -14.67
C ILE A 204 -3.83 6.50 -14.74
N GLY A 205 -2.50 6.69 -14.76
CA GLY A 205 -1.89 8.02 -14.88
C GLY A 205 -1.68 8.52 -16.30
N GLN A 206 -1.88 7.69 -17.31
CA GLN A 206 -1.48 7.98 -18.69
C GLN A 206 -2.66 8.20 -19.63
N ALA A 207 -3.76 7.47 -19.42
CA ALA A 207 -4.95 7.57 -20.25
C ALA A 207 -6.21 7.36 -19.42
N LYS A 208 -7.35 7.81 -19.92
CA LYS A 208 -8.66 7.48 -19.36
C LYS A 208 -8.85 5.97 -19.33
N GLN A 209 -9.15 5.41 -18.16
CA GLN A 209 -9.31 3.98 -17.96
C GLN A 209 -10.77 3.62 -17.73
N PHE A 210 -11.14 2.44 -18.22
CA PHE A 210 -12.45 1.85 -18.03
C PHE A 210 -12.37 0.41 -17.55
N PHE A 211 -13.31 0.01 -16.69
CA PHE A 211 -13.61 -1.38 -16.39
C PHE A 211 -14.58 -1.96 -17.43
N PRO A 212 -14.26 -3.08 -18.09
CA PRO A 212 -15.25 -3.82 -18.84
C PRO A 212 -16.18 -4.57 -17.87
N ILE A 213 -17.49 -4.35 -18.01
CA ILE A 213 -18.54 -5.01 -17.25
C ILE A 213 -19.24 -6.01 -18.18
N PRO A 214 -19.12 -7.33 -17.93
CA PRO A 214 -19.87 -8.34 -18.65
C PRO A 214 -21.38 -8.13 -18.40
N SER A 215 -22.17 -8.08 -19.48
CA SER A 215 -23.63 -8.07 -19.42
C SER A 215 -24.15 -9.50 -19.55
N SER A 216 -24.98 -9.95 -18.59
CA SER A 216 -25.54 -11.30 -18.59
C SER A 216 -26.62 -11.53 -19.66
N LYS A 217 -27.14 -10.49 -20.31
CA LYS A 217 -28.31 -10.63 -21.20
C LYS A 217 -28.05 -10.46 -22.69
N HIS A 218 -27.04 -9.73 -23.14
CA HIS A 218 -26.66 -9.63 -24.55
C HIS A 218 -25.21 -9.12 -24.60
N GLN A 219 -24.45 -9.51 -25.64
CA GLN A 219 -23.03 -9.31 -25.94
C GLN A 219 -22.44 -7.86 -25.83
N LYS A 220 -23.15 -6.92 -25.21
CA LYS A 220 -22.69 -5.55 -24.93
C LYS A 220 -21.83 -5.53 -23.66
N VAL A 221 -20.54 -5.26 -23.82
CA VAL A 221 -19.65 -4.94 -22.69
C VAL A 221 -19.91 -3.49 -22.31
N LYS A 222 -20.54 -3.23 -21.17
CA LYS A 222 -20.65 -1.87 -20.64
C LYS A 222 -19.31 -1.47 -20.02
N ALA A 223 -18.89 -0.23 -20.21
CA ALA A 223 -17.66 0.30 -19.61
C ALA A 223 -17.98 1.22 -18.43
N ARG A 224 -17.27 1.07 -17.31
CA ARG A 224 -17.32 2.01 -16.18
C ARG A 224 -16.02 2.80 -16.09
N ILE A 225 -16.11 4.13 -16.12
CA ILE A 225 -14.95 5.02 -15.97
C ILE A 225 -14.32 4.85 -14.59
N VAL A 226 -12.99 4.90 -14.54
CA VAL A 226 -12.19 4.93 -13.31
C VAL A 226 -11.99 6.39 -12.84
N TRP A 227 -12.26 6.63 -11.56
CA TRP A 227 -12.23 7.92 -10.85
C TRP A 227 -11.46 7.77 -9.53
N SER A 228 -10.98 8.90 -8.99
CA SER A 228 -10.50 9.00 -7.61
C SER A 228 -11.63 9.11 -6.59
N GLU A 229 -11.28 9.02 -5.31
CA GLU A 229 -12.19 9.09 -4.15
C GLU A 229 -13.30 8.04 -4.18
N ARG A 230 -13.06 6.93 -4.90
CA ARG A 230 -14.03 5.87 -5.11
C ARG A 230 -13.44 4.51 -4.79
N GLU A 231 -14.30 3.69 -4.19
CA GLU A 231 -14.11 2.27 -4.02
C GLU A 231 -14.87 1.51 -5.11
N TYR A 232 -14.17 0.58 -5.76
CA TYR A 232 -14.68 -0.19 -6.87
C TYR A 232 -14.82 -1.64 -6.47
N TYR A 233 -16.07 -2.10 -6.49
CA TYR A 233 -16.44 -3.49 -6.28
C TYR A 233 -15.98 -4.02 -4.91
N PRO A 234 -16.58 -3.47 -3.84
CA PRO A 234 -16.35 -3.96 -2.49
C PRO A 234 -16.74 -5.43 -2.35
N TYR A 235 -16.23 -6.07 -1.31
CA TYR A 235 -16.41 -7.49 -1.02
C TYR A 235 -17.89 -7.87 -0.98
N SER A 236 -18.74 -6.94 -0.54
CA SER A 236 -20.20 -7.09 -0.56
C SER A 236 -20.80 -7.37 -1.94
N MET A 237 -20.09 -7.08 -3.04
CA MET A 237 -20.55 -7.34 -4.41
C MET A 237 -20.14 -8.71 -4.96
N VAL A 238 -19.01 -9.28 -4.52
CA VAL A 238 -18.36 -10.44 -5.18
C VAL A 238 -17.87 -11.53 -4.21
N GLY A 239 -18.01 -11.33 -2.91
CA GLY A 239 -17.67 -12.31 -1.87
C GLY A 239 -16.23 -12.81 -1.94
N SER A 240 -16.05 -14.11 -1.74
CA SER A 240 -14.75 -14.79 -1.73
C SER A 240 -13.98 -14.68 -3.06
N GLU A 241 -14.66 -14.42 -4.18
CA GLU A 241 -14.03 -14.29 -5.50
C GLU A 241 -13.39 -12.92 -5.73
N GLN A 242 -13.53 -11.98 -4.79
CA GLN A 242 -13.08 -10.59 -4.95
C GLN A 242 -11.65 -10.48 -5.48
N GLY A 243 -10.72 -11.28 -4.95
CA GLY A 243 -9.32 -11.25 -5.35
C GLY A 243 -9.12 -11.57 -6.83
N THR A 244 -9.77 -12.64 -7.30
CA THR A 244 -9.72 -13.07 -8.70
C THR A 244 -10.38 -12.07 -9.63
N VAL A 245 -11.55 -11.55 -9.24
CA VAL A 245 -12.30 -10.56 -10.04
C VAL A 245 -11.51 -9.26 -10.19
N LEU A 246 -10.99 -8.70 -9.09
CA LEU A 246 -10.20 -7.46 -9.12
C LEU A 246 -8.93 -7.63 -9.96
N LYS A 247 -8.24 -8.76 -9.82
CA LYS A 247 -7.08 -9.12 -10.63
C LYS A 247 -7.41 -9.13 -12.13
N ASN A 248 -8.46 -9.84 -12.52
CA ASN A 248 -8.87 -9.92 -13.93
C ASN A 248 -9.24 -8.54 -14.49
N TRP A 249 -9.84 -7.68 -13.68
CA TRP A 249 -10.18 -6.33 -14.09
C TRP A 249 -9.01 -5.38 -14.21
N ILE A 250 -8.07 -5.41 -13.27
CA ILE A 250 -6.86 -4.61 -13.40
C ILE A 250 -6.20 -4.97 -14.72
N LYS A 251 -6.06 -6.27 -15.03
CA LYS A 251 -5.51 -6.75 -16.32
C LYS A 251 -6.32 -6.31 -17.54
N SER A 252 -7.63 -6.10 -17.41
CA SER A 252 -8.53 -5.78 -18.52
C SER A 252 -8.86 -4.29 -18.67
N PHE A 253 -8.20 -3.41 -17.92
CA PHE A 253 -8.24 -1.98 -18.15
C PHE A 253 -7.99 -1.62 -19.63
N VAL A 254 -8.94 -0.88 -20.21
CA VAL A 254 -8.91 -0.38 -21.58
C VAL A 254 -8.87 1.15 -21.60
N THR A 255 -8.24 1.71 -22.63
CA THR A 255 -8.13 3.17 -22.85
C THR A 255 -9.33 3.76 -23.59
N GLU A 256 -10.11 2.91 -24.25
CA GLU A 256 -11.34 3.27 -24.95
C GLU A 256 -12.46 2.34 -24.51
N PRO A 257 -13.70 2.84 -24.34
CA PRO A 257 -14.83 1.97 -24.07
C PRO A 257 -15.05 1.02 -25.27
N PRO A 258 -15.41 -0.25 -25.04
CA PRO A 258 -15.72 -1.17 -26.12
C PRO A 258 -16.78 -0.58 -27.06
N SER A 259 -16.52 -0.61 -28.36
CA SER A 259 -17.45 -0.12 -29.38
C SER A 259 -18.78 -0.89 -29.31
N ASP A 260 -19.90 -0.18 -29.15
CA ASP A 260 -21.26 -0.72 -29.24
C ASP A 260 -21.65 -1.18 -30.66
N LYS A 261 -20.82 -0.88 -31.68
CA LYS A 261 -21.11 -1.28 -33.05
C LYS A 261 -20.74 -2.75 -33.26
N PRO A 262 -21.68 -3.60 -33.74
CA PRO A 262 -21.32 -4.94 -34.17
C PRO A 262 -20.25 -4.81 -35.25
N LYS A 263 -19.13 -5.53 -35.10
CA LYS A 263 -18.17 -5.71 -36.20
C LYS A 263 -18.96 -6.37 -37.32
N LYS A 264 -19.21 -5.64 -38.41
CA LYS A 264 -19.69 -6.25 -39.65
C LYS A 264 -18.59 -7.24 -40.08
N LEU A 265 -18.94 -8.53 -40.07
CA LEU A 265 -18.19 -9.57 -40.74
C LEU A 265 -18.28 -9.37 -42.25
#